data_AF-A0A942EQQ2-F1
#
_entry.id   AF-A0A942EQQ2-F1
#
_cell.length_a   1.000
_cell.length_b   1.000
_cell.length_c   1.000
_cell.angle_alpha   90.00
_cell.angle_beta   90.00
_cell.angle_gamma   90.00
#
_symmetry.space_group_name_H-M   'P 1'
#
loop_
_entity.id
_entity.type
_entity.pdbx_description
1 polymer ?
#
loop_
_entity_poly.entity_id
_entity_poly.type
_entity_poly.pdbx_seq_one_letter_code
_entity_poly.pdbx_strand_id
1 'polypeptide(L)' 'MNRMKLKKMDVRIKKIKKAAEELKELSGGIQAVDRNASRILASVKMLEINISDILDINL' A
#
# COMPACT_ATOMS: atom_id res chain seq x y z
N MET A 1 -10.77 -10.48 14.57
CA MET A 1 -10.95 -9.12 13.99
C MET A 1 -12.25 -9.12 13.18
N ASN A 2 -13.08 -8.07 13.18
CA ASN A 2 -14.30 -8.08 12.33
C ASN A 2 -13.99 -7.64 10.89
N ARG A 3 -14.76 -8.16 9.91
CA ARG A 3 -14.55 -7.90 8.47
C ARG A 3 -14.62 -6.40 8.12
N MET A 4 -15.43 -5.63 8.85
CA MET A 4 -15.54 -4.18 8.69
C MET A 4 -14.21 -3.47 8.97
N LYS A 5 -13.49 -3.85 10.03
CA LYS A 5 -12.17 -3.29 10.36
C LYS A 5 -11.14 -3.64 9.28
N LEU A 6 -11.15 -4.87 8.78
CA LEU A 6 -10.26 -5.29 7.69
C LEU A 6 -10.52 -4.48 6.40
N LYS A 7 -11.79 -4.28 6.01
CA LYS A 7 -12.15 -3.42 4.87
C LYS A 7 -11.66 -1.97 5.05
N LYS A 8 -11.75 -1.43 6.27
CA LYS A 8 -11.22 -0.08 6.56
C LYS A 8 -9.69 -0.02 6.42
N MET A 9 -8.98 -1.07 6.85
CA MET A 9 -7.53 -1.17 6.68
C MET A 9 -7.15 -1.29 5.20
N ASP A 10 -7.82 -2.17 4.44
CA ASP A 10 -7.63 -2.32 2.99
C ASP A 10 -7.75 -0.98 2.24
N VAL A 11 -8.81 -0.22 2.51
CA VAL A 11 -8.99 1.13 1.92
C VAL A 11 -7.82 2.06 2.25
N ARG A 12 -7.26 1.99 3.47
CA ARG A 12 -6.12 2.83 3.87
C ARG A 12 -4.82 2.36 3.22
N ILE A 13 -4.59 1.05 3.13
CA ILE A 13 -3.43 0.44 2.45
C ILE A 13 -3.42 0.88 0.98
N LYS A 14 -4.55 0.76 0.28
CA LYS A 14 -4.70 1.21 -1.12
C LYS A 14 -4.45 2.70 -1.31
N LYS A 15 -4.87 3.55 -0.36
CA LYS A 15 -4.57 4.99 -0.39
C LYS A 15 -3.07 5.29 -0.20
N ILE A 16 -2.40 4.57 0.69
CA ILE A 16 -0.94 4.73 0.89
C ILE A 16 -0.19 4.30 -0.38
N LYS A 17 -0.61 3.20 -1.01
CA LYS A 17 -0.07 2.75 -2.30
C LYS A 17 -0.12 3.84 -3.35
N LYS A 18 -1.32 4.40 -3.58
CA LYS A 18 -1.55 5.45 -4.58
C LYS A 18 -0.68 6.67 -4.31
N ALA A 19 -0.61 7.13 -3.06
CA ALA A 19 0.24 8.26 -2.69
C ALA A 19 1.74 7.99 -2.90
N ALA A 20 2.20 6.74 -2.67
CA ALA A 20 3.59 6.37 -2.89
C ALA A 20 3.92 6.20 -4.40
N GLU A 21 2.98 5.72 -5.21
CA GLU A 21 3.07 5.71 -6.67
C GLU A 21 3.16 7.14 -7.22
N GLU A 22 2.24 8.02 -6.80
CA GLU A 22 2.24 9.44 -7.18
C GLU A 22 3.53 10.15 -6.74
N LEU A 23 4.04 9.88 -5.54
CA LEU A 23 5.30 10.44 -5.06
C LEU A 23 6.50 9.99 -5.92
N LYS A 24 6.48 8.75 -6.40
CA LYS A 24 7.51 8.21 -7.29
C LYS A 24 7.44 8.85 -8.67
N GLU A 25 6.24 9.06 -9.21
CA GLU A 25 6.05 9.76 -10.49
C GLU A 25 6.51 11.23 -10.42
N LEU A 26 6.21 11.91 -9.31
CA LEU A 26 6.61 13.29 -9.06
C LEU A 26 8.10 13.46 -8.71
N SER A 27 8.84 12.37 -8.49
CA SER A 27 10.21 12.44 -7.99
C SER A 27 11.15 13.19 -8.92
N GLY A 28 10.85 13.23 -10.23
CA GLY A 28 11.68 13.89 -11.24
C GLY A 28 13.13 13.38 -11.28
N GLY A 29 13.39 12.15 -10.83
CA GLY A 29 14.73 11.56 -10.75
C GLY A 29 15.51 11.90 -9.47
N ILE A 30 14.88 12.53 -8.47
CA ILE A 30 15.47 12.71 -7.14
C ILE A 30 15.60 11.33 -6.48
N GLN A 31 16.81 10.75 -6.52
CA GLN A 31 17.06 9.39 -6.06
C GLN A 31 16.59 9.12 -4.62
N ALA A 32 16.70 10.11 -3.74
CA ALA A 32 16.23 9.98 -2.36
C ALA A 32 14.71 9.74 -2.32
N VAL A 33 13.94 10.46 -3.12
CA VAL A 33 12.49 10.31 -3.20
C VAL A 33 12.13 8.97 -3.84
N ASP A 34 12.74 8.61 -4.97
CA ASP A 34 12.49 7.34 -5.67
C ASP A 34 12.72 6.12 -4.79
N ARG A 35 13.84 6.11 -4.06
CA ARG A 35 14.19 5.00 -3.17
C ARG A 35 13.23 4.92 -1.99
N ASN A 36 12.84 6.05 -1.40
CA ASN A 36 11.88 6.05 -0.30
C ASN A 36 10.48 5.62 -0.75
N ALA A 37 9.99 6.15 -1.88
CA ALA A 37 8.72 5.74 -2.46
C ALA A 37 8.70 4.23 -2.78
N SER A 38 9.78 3.70 -3.35
CA SER A 38 9.91 2.26 -3.63
C SER A 38 9.92 1.41 -2.35
N ARG A 39 10.58 1.86 -1.27
CA ARG A 39 10.53 1.16 0.04
C ARG A 39 9.14 1.19 0.65
N ILE A 40 8.42 2.30 0.57
CA ILE A 40 7.03 2.40 1.03
C ILE A 40 6.16 1.39 0.26
N LEU A 41 6.31 1.32 -1.07
CA LEU A 41 5.56 0.36 -1.90
C LEU A 41 5.85 -1.10 -1.53
N ALA A 42 7.09 -1.44 -1.20
CA ALA A 42 7.43 -2.77 -0.73
C ALA A 42 6.73 -3.11 0.61
N SER A 43 6.74 -2.18 1.57
CA SER A 43 6.01 -2.35 2.84
C SER A 43 4.50 -2.43 2.63
N VAL A 44 3.94 -1.62 1.72
CA VAL A 44 2.53 -1.67 1.34
C VAL A 44 2.17 -3.03 0.75
N LYS A 45 3.02 -3.61 -0.10
CA LYS A 45 2.77 -4.93 -0.68
C LYS A 45 2.66 -6.02 0.39
N MET A 46 3.50 -5.95 1.43
CA MET A 46 3.38 -6.87 2.58
C MET A 46 2.06 -6.67 3.34
N LEU A 47 1.59 -5.43 3.48
CA LEU A 47 0.28 -5.16 4.09
C LEU A 47 -0.88 -5.65 3.22
N GLU A 48 -0.79 -5.52 1.89
CA GLU A 48 -1.78 -6.09 0.96
C GLU A 48 -1.88 -7.61 1.15
N ILE A 49 -0.76 -8.33 1.17
CA ILE A 49 -0.73 -9.79 1.40
C ILE A 49 -1.37 -10.15 2.74
N ASN A 50 -1.07 -9.39 3.80
CA ASN A 50 -1.52 -9.72 5.15
C ASN A 50 -2.97 -9.32 5.45
N ILE A 51 -3.56 -8.39 4.68
CA ILE A 51 -4.87 -7.80 4.99
C ILE A 51 -5.82 -7.83 3.80
N SER A 52 -5.38 -7.34 2.64
CA SER A 52 -6.20 -7.25 1.43
C SER A 52 -6.48 -8.63 0.86
N ASP A 53 -5.47 -9.48 0.70
CA ASP A 53 -5.62 -10.80 0.09
C ASP A 53 -6.52 -11.72 0.94
N ILE A 54 -6.50 -11.59 2.27
CA ILE A 54 -7.39 -12.33 3.17
C ILE A 54 -8.87 -11.97 2.96
N LEU A 55 -9.18 -10.74 2.52
CA LEU A 55 -10.57 -10.35 2.24
C LEU A 55 -11.15 -11.04 1.01
N ASP A 56 -10.29 -11.52 0.11
CA ASP A 56 -10.65 -12.20 -1.14
C ASP A 56 -10.73 -13.72 -0.98
N ILE A 57 -10.22 -14.27 0.13
CA ILE A 57 -10.45 -15.65 0.52
C ILE A 57 -11.89 -15.76 1.02
N ASN A 58 -12.80 -16.26 0.17
CA ASN A 58 -14.15 -16.64 0.58
C ASN A 58 -14.07 -17.80 1.58
N LEU A 59 -14.20 -17.47 2.88
CA LEU A 59 -14.62 -18.40 3.93
C LEU A 59 -16.13 -18.30 4.13
#